data_AF-A0A1G3YH15-F1
#
_entry.id   AF-A0A1G3YH15-F1
#
_cell.length_a   1.000
_cell.length_b   1.000
_cell.length_c   1.000
_cell.angle_alpha   90.00
_cell.angle_beta   90.00
_cell.angle_gamma   90.00
#
_symmetry.space_group_name_H-M   'P 1'
#
loop_
_entity.id
_entity.type
_entity.pdbx_description
1 polymer ?
#
loop_
_entity_poly.entity_id
_entity_poly.type
_entity_poly.pdbx_seq_one_letter_code
_entity_poly.pdbx_strand_id
1 'polypeptide(L)'
;MEIHNITEDIVLRTVNDIFDAAEKEASADKPCTCFQCRLDTACYVLNRTSPRYVVSSRGVARAESETIERQQAEADVISLAYEGMQRIAKSKRPHFDHDSSLREKPAAEGPWFNIPTIIGRVFNGGNFEPMSEIEVSLLRGSSTAEMIDANWQNPYRLVANTAGTFSFWPKPEAAGGVGETRKFDFAVVARAPGFEELRHFFEIPVASEAVAALSFSMQRTFKLPDLYLFPPGEEEDD
;
A
#
# COMPACT_ATOMS: atom_id res chain seq x y z
N MET A 1 -22.74 -15.43 3.44
CA MET A 1 -23.14 -14.07 3.88
C MET A 1 -21.85 -13.33 4.14
N GLU A 2 -21.61 -12.26 3.40
CA GLU A 2 -20.38 -11.48 3.47
C GLU A 2 -20.73 -10.04 3.81
N ILE A 3 -19.87 -9.37 4.57
CA ILE A 3 -20.00 -7.96 4.88
C ILE A 3 -19.60 -7.18 3.63
N HIS A 4 -20.45 -6.26 3.17
CA HIS A 4 -20.23 -5.48 1.95
C HIS A 4 -20.37 -3.98 2.21
N ASN A 5 -19.47 -3.16 1.70
CA ASN A 5 -19.55 -1.70 1.78
C ASN A 5 -20.21 -1.12 0.53
N ILE A 6 -21.47 -0.71 0.61
CA ILE A 6 -22.18 -0.12 -0.54
C ILE A 6 -21.58 1.23 -0.98
N THR A 7 -20.88 1.93 -0.08
CA THR A 7 -20.22 3.20 -0.42
C THR A 7 -19.04 2.98 -1.36
N GLU A 8 -18.39 1.82 -1.26
CA GLU A 8 -17.29 1.44 -2.16
C GLU A 8 -17.76 1.33 -3.61
N ASP A 9 -18.90 0.67 -3.85
CA ASP A 9 -19.49 0.57 -5.19
C ASP A 9 -19.83 1.96 -5.78
N ILE A 10 -20.43 2.83 -4.96
CA ILE A 10 -20.81 4.18 -5.37
C ILE A 10 -19.56 4.97 -5.77
N VAL A 11 -18.51 4.94 -4.93
CA VAL A 11 -17.26 5.65 -5.19
C VAL A 11 -16.57 5.11 -6.44
N LEU A 12 -16.42 3.79 -6.57
CA LEU A 12 -15.75 3.17 -7.72
C LEU A 12 -16.48 3.50 -9.02
N ARG A 13 -17.82 3.45 -9.03
CA ARG A 13 -18.63 3.84 -10.19
C ARG A 13 -18.43 5.32 -10.53
N THR A 14 -18.63 6.22 -9.56
CA THR A 14 -18.54 7.66 -9.78
C THR A 14 -17.15 8.11 -10.24
N VAL A 15 -16.08 7.56 -9.65
CA VAL A 15 -14.72 7.85 -10.09
C VAL A 15 -14.49 7.38 -11.52
N ASN A 16 -14.95 6.19 -11.88
CA ASN A 16 -14.83 5.71 -13.26
C ASN A 16 -15.60 6.60 -14.26
N ASP A 17 -16.83 6.99 -13.92
CA ASP A 17 -17.65 7.87 -14.78
C ASP A 17 -16.97 9.23 -15.01
N ILE A 18 -16.40 9.83 -13.95
CA ILE A 18 -15.68 11.12 -14.05
C ILE A 18 -14.43 10.99 -14.93
N PHE A 19 -13.65 9.92 -14.74
CA PHE A 19 -12.44 9.68 -15.53
C PHE A 19 -12.75 9.35 -16.99
N ASP A 20 -13.83 8.59 -17.25
CA ASP A 20 -14.30 8.28 -18.61
C ASP A 20 -14.79 9.54 -19.34
N ALA A 21 -15.40 10.49 -18.61
CA ALA A 21 -15.74 11.80 -19.15
C ALA A 21 -14.49 12.61 -19.49
N ALA A 22 -13.53 12.70 -18.55
CA ALA A 22 -12.27 13.41 -18.74
C ALA A 22 -11.42 12.83 -19.90
N GLU A 23 -11.48 11.52 -20.12
CA GLU A 23 -10.74 10.85 -21.21
C GLU A 23 -11.21 11.31 -22.60
N LYS A 24 -12.53 11.57 -22.73
CA LYS A 24 -13.18 12.04 -23.96
C LYS A 24 -12.93 13.52 -24.24
N GLU A 25 -12.49 14.30 -23.25
CA GLU A 25 -12.13 15.70 -23.46
C GLU A 25 -10.87 15.81 -24.33
N ALA A 26 -10.97 16.59 -25.40
CA ALA A 26 -9.85 16.89 -26.30
C ALA A 26 -9.03 18.07 -25.76
N SER A 27 -8.52 17.96 -24.54
CA SER A 27 -7.63 18.95 -23.92
C SER A 27 -6.21 18.39 -23.77
N ALA A 28 -5.21 19.20 -24.09
CA ALA A 28 -3.81 18.87 -23.87
C ALA A 28 -3.44 18.80 -22.37
N ASP A 29 -4.18 19.53 -21.52
CA ASP A 29 -3.99 19.61 -20.07
C ASP A 29 -4.88 18.61 -19.29
N LYS A 30 -5.40 17.58 -19.95
CA LYS A 30 -6.27 16.61 -19.27
C LYS A 30 -5.48 15.78 -18.24
N PRO A 31 -6.10 15.43 -17.09
CA PRO A 31 -5.47 14.58 -16.10
C PRO A 31 -5.17 13.19 -16.66
N CYS A 32 -4.19 12.50 -16.07
CA CYS A 32 -3.91 11.11 -16.42
C CYS A 32 -5.10 10.23 -16.03
N THR A 33 -5.56 9.37 -16.94
CA THR A 33 -6.74 8.51 -16.74
C THR A 33 -6.41 7.04 -16.53
N CYS A 34 -5.13 6.72 -16.23
CA CYS A 34 -4.69 5.35 -16.02
C CYS A 34 -5.37 4.68 -14.81
N PHE A 35 -5.32 3.36 -14.77
CA PHE A 35 -5.92 2.55 -13.71
C PHE A 35 -5.45 2.98 -12.31
N GLN A 36 -4.14 3.27 -12.14
CA GLN A 36 -3.60 3.70 -10.85
C GLN A 36 -4.14 5.07 -10.41
N CYS A 37 -4.29 6.03 -11.32
CA CYS A 37 -4.85 7.35 -10.98
C CYS A 37 -6.33 7.25 -10.56
N ARG A 38 -7.09 6.33 -11.18
CA ARG A 38 -8.47 6.00 -10.78
C ARG A 38 -8.51 5.40 -9.38
N LEU A 39 -7.67 4.40 -9.09
CA LEU A 39 -7.57 3.80 -7.76
C LEU A 39 -7.12 4.79 -6.69
N ASP A 40 -6.11 5.61 -6.97
CA ASP A 40 -5.64 6.63 -6.03
C ASP A 40 -6.74 7.66 -5.71
N THR A 41 -7.55 8.02 -6.72
CA THR A 41 -8.71 8.90 -6.52
C THR A 41 -9.81 8.20 -5.71
N ALA A 42 -10.12 6.94 -6.00
CA ALA A 42 -11.09 6.16 -5.22
C ALA A 42 -10.64 6.04 -3.76
N CYS A 43 -9.38 5.72 -3.50
CA CYS A 43 -8.78 5.71 -2.16
C CYS A 43 -8.85 7.08 -1.48
N TYR A 44 -8.61 8.17 -2.22
CA TYR A 44 -8.74 9.53 -1.69
C TYR A 44 -10.15 9.81 -1.17
N VAL A 45 -11.17 9.43 -1.96
CA VAL A 45 -12.59 9.62 -1.64
C VAL A 45 -13.02 8.70 -0.49
N LEU A 46 -12.70 7.40 -0.55
CA LEU A 46 -13.07 6.42 0.47
C LEU A 46 -12.53 6.76 1.86
N ASN A 47 -11.33 7.34 1.93
CA ASN A 47 -10.75 7.80 3.19
C ASN A 47 -11.40 9.08 3.74
N ARG A 48 -12.37 9.66 3.03
CA ARG A 48 -13.07 10.91 3.37
C ARG A 48 -14.60 10.76 3.39
N THR A 49 -15.12 9.58 3.06
CA THR A 49 -16.55 9.27 3.12
C THR A 49 -16.83 8.27 4.24
N SER A 50 -18.04 8.34 4.78
CA SER A 50 -18.46 7.37 5.80
C SER A 50 -18.82 6.04 5.14
N PRO A 51 -18.28 4.90 5.59
CA PRO A 51 -18.63 3.61 5.02
C PRO A 51 -20.05 3.20 5.44
N ARG A 52 -20.75 2.46 4.57
CA ARG A 52 -22.08 1.87 4.85
C ARG A 52 -22.03 0.37 4.59
N TYR A 53 -22.07 -0.43 5.66
CA TYR A 53 -21.95 -1.88 5.57
C TYR A 53 -23.30 -2.60 5.63
N VAL A 54 -23.46 -3.63 4.80
CA VAL A 54 -24.63 -4.50 4.73
C VAL A 54 -24.22 -5.97 4.71
N VAL A 55 -25.12 -6.86 5.15
CA VAL A 55 -24.93 -8.33 5.14
C VAL A 55 -26.10 -9.08 4.47
N SER A 56 -27.18 -8.36 4.13
CA SER A 56 -28.41 -8.95 3.59
C SER A 56 -29.13 -8.02 2.61
N SER A 57 -29.99 -8.60 1.78
CA SER A 57 -30.85 -7.88 0.85
C SER A 57 -31.76 -6.86 1.54
N ARG A 58 -32.19 -7.11 2.78
CA ARG A 58 -32.97 -6.16 3.59
C ARG A 58 -32.15 -4.92 3.95
N GLY A 59 -30.85 -5.10 4.23
CA GLY A 59 -29.94 -3.99 4.51
C GLY A 59 -29.76 -3.10 3.28
N VAL A 60 -29.58 -3.72 2.10
CA VAL A 60 -29.53 -3.02 0.81
C VAL A 60 -30.82 -2.24 0.56
N ALA A 61 -31.99 -2.89 0.68
CA ALA A 61 -33.28 -2.23 0.45
C ALA A 61 -33.52 -1.03 1.37
N ARG A 62 -33.04 -1.09 2.62
CA ARG A 62 -33.15 0.04 3.55
C ARG A 62 -32.26 1.20 3.10
N ALA A 63 -31.01 0.93 2.73
CA ALA A 63 -30.09 1.94 2.22
C ALA A 63 -30.63 2.62 0.95
N GLU A 64 -31.24 1.85 0.05
CA GLU A 64 -31.89 2.39 -1.16
C GLU A 64 -33.11 3.28 -0.85
N SER A 65 -33.84 2.98 0.23
CA SER A 65 -35.04 3.75 0.62
C SER A 65 -34.75 5.12 1.22
N GLU A 66 -33.53 5.37 1.71
CA GLU A 66 -33.11 6.64 2.33
C GLU A 66 -32.69 7.66 1.26
N THR A 67 -33.63 8.06 0.40
CA THR A 67 -33.32 8.78 -0.86
C THR A 67 -32.64 10.14 -0.67
N ILE A 68 -33.02 10.94 0.33
CA ILE A 68 -32.43 12.26 0.57
C ILE A 68 -30.97 12.13 1.02
N GLU A 69 -30.70 11.24 1.98
CA GLU A 69 -29.33 10.98 2.44
C GLU A 69 -28.46 10.41 1.32
N ARG A 70 -29.02 9.53 0.49
CA ARG A 70 -28.32 8.98 -0.68
C ARG A 70 -27.93 10.08 -1.66
N GLN A 71 -28.84 11.00 -1.99
CA GLN A 71 -28.55 12.10 -2.90
C GLN A 71 -27.46 13.04 -2.37
N GLN A 72 -27.46 13.32 -1.06
CA GLN A 72 -26.41 14.10 -0.42
C GLN A 72 -25.06 13.38 -0.48
N ALA A 73 -25.03 12.10 -0.11
CA ALA A 73 -23.83 11.28 -0.16
C ALA A 73 -23.25 11.18 -1.58
N GLU A 74 -24.09 11.05 -2.61
CA GLU A 74 -23.67 11.03 -4.01
C GLU A 74 -23.06 12.37 -4.45
N ALA A 75 -23.66 13.49 -4.07
CA ALA A 75 -23.11 14.82 -4.35
C ALA A 75 -21.77 15.05 -3.66
N ASP A 76 -21.61 14.58 -2.43
CA ASP A 76 -20.36 14.64 -1.68
C ASP A 76 -19.27 13.79 -2.35
N VAL A 77 -19.61 12.56 -2.76
CA VAL A 77 -18.71 11.66 -3.49
C VAL A 77 -18.23 12.30 -4.80
N ILE A 78 -19.14 12.90 -5.58
CA ILE A 78 -18.78 13.59 -6.83
C ILE A 78 -17.80 14.73 -6.55
N SER A 79 -18.10 15.56 -5.56
CA SER A 79 -17.26 16.72 -5.19
C SER A 79 -15.85 16.28 -4.76
N LEU A 80 -15.78 15.26 -3.90
CA LEU A 80 -14.51 14.66 -3.45
C LEU A 80 -13.76 13.97 -4.57
N ALA A 81 -14.44 13.35 -5.53
CA ALA A 81 -13.80 12.69 -6.68
C ALA A 81 -13.13 13.70 -7.61
N TYR A 82 -13.77 14.84 -7.90
CA TYR A 82 -13.14 15.92 -8.66
C TYR A 82 -11.94 16.51 -7.92
N GLU A 83 -12.06 16.75 -6.61
CA GLU A 83 -10.94 17.23 -5.80
C GLU A 83 -9.78 16.22 -5.80
N GLY A 84 -10.09 14.95 -5.59
CA GLY A 84 -9.13 13.85 -5.62
C GLY A 84 -8.40 13.79 -6.95
N MET A 85 -9.13 13.76 -8.07
CA MET A 85 -8.54 13.75 -9.41
C MET A 85 -7.57 14.92 -9.61
N GLN A 86 -7.91 16.13 -9.18
CA GLN A 86 -7.03 17.30 -9.27
C GLN A 86 -5.78 17.17 -8.39
N ARG A 87 -5.91 16.63 -7.18
CA ARG A 87 -4.76 16.41 -6.27
C ARG A 87 -3.82 15.36 -6.85
N ILE A 88 -4.35 14.20 -7.27
CA ILE A 88 -3.56 13.10 -7.86
C ILE A 88 -2.86 13.57 -9.14
N ALA A 89 -3.51 14.39 -9.97
CA ALA A 89 -2.90 14.95 -11.17
C ALA A 89 -1.66 15.82 -10.88
N LYS A 90 -1.61 16.50 -9.73
CA LYS A 90 -0.47 17.32 -9.28
C LYS A 90 0.64 16.51 -8.61
N SER A 91 0.34 15.32 -8.09
CA SER A 91 1.27 14.48 -7.33
C SER A 91 1.26 13.04 -7.83
N LYS A 92 1.54 12.85 -9.13
CA LYS A 92 1.60 11.51 -9.74
C LYS A 92 2.70 10.67 -9.07
N ARG A 93 2.44 9.38 -8.89
CA ARG A 93 3.43 8.44 -8.37
C ARG A 93 4.64 8.38 -9.31
N PRO A 94 5.87 8.69 -8.85
CA PRO A 94 7.03 8.84 -9.73
C PRO A 94 7.60 7.52 -10.26
N HIS A 95 7.37 6.40 -9.57
CA HIS A 95 7.92 5.08 -9.93
C HIS A 95 6.90 4.16 -10.61
N PHE A 96 5.73 4.68 -10.96
CA PHE A 96 4.66 3.91 -11.60
C PHE A 96 4.52 4.34 -13.06
N ASP A 97 4.31 3.37 -13.96
CA ASP A 97 4.04 3.67 -15.37
C ASP A 97 2.60 4.15 -15.56
N HIS A 98 2.43 5.39 -15.99
CA HIS A 98 1.12 6.04 -16.14
C HIS A 98 0.50 5.77 -17.51
N ASP A 99 0.64 4.54 -18.01
CA ASP A 99 -0.01 4.07 -19.23
C ASP A 99 -1.47 3.67 -18.95
N SER A 100 -2.41 4.30 -19.66
CA SER A 100 -3.84 4.01 -19.56
C SER A 100 -4.24 2.65 -20.16
N SER A 101 -3.35 2.01 -20.93
CA SER A 101 -3.57 0.68 -21.50
C SER A 101 -3.38 -0.44 -20.47
N LEU A 102 -2.64 -0.18 -19.39
CA LEU A 102 -2.34 -1.16 -18.36
C LEU A 102 -3.61 -1.47 -17.55
N ARG A 103 -3.92 -2.77 -17.47
CA ARG A 103 -5.04 -3.33 -16.69
C ARG A 103 -4.48 -4.15 -15.52
N GLU A 104 -5.32 -4.32 -14.51
CA GLU A 104 -5.06 -5.24 -13.41
C GLU A 104 -4.81 -6.66 -13.95
N LYS A 105 -3.72 -7.29 -13.49
CA LYS A 105 -3.42 -8.68 -13.85
C LYS A 105 -4.10 -9.61 -12.85
N PRO A 106 -4.83 -10.63 -13.31
CA PRO A 106 -5.42 -11.61 -12.40
C PRO A 106 -4.32 -12.34 -11.62
N ALA A 107 -4.67 -12.79 -10.41
CA ALA A 107 -3.79 -13.60 -9.60
C ALA A 107 -3.42 -14.89 -10.34
N ALA A 108 -2.13 -15.21 -10.36
CA ALA A 108 -1.65 -16.44 -10.98
C ALA A 108 -2.08 -17.66 -10.13
N GLU A 109 -2.68 -18.65 -10.77
CA GLU A 109 -2.98 -19.94 -10.16
C GLU A 109 -1.69 -20.74 -9.90
N GLY A 110 -1.69 -21.54 -8.85
CA GLY A 110 -0.59 -22.44 -8.52
C GLY A 110 -0.15 -22.31 -7.06
N PRO A 111 0.69 -23.21 -6.57
CA PRO A 111 1.20 -23.11 -5.20
C PRO A 111 2.18 -21.93 -5.08
N TRP A 112 1.91 -20.99 -4.19
CA TRP A 112 2.72 -19.79 -3.95
C TRP A 112 3.06 -19.61 -2.48
N PHE A 113 4.31 -19.28 -2.18
CA PHE A 113 4.72 -18.70 -0.91
C PHE A 113 4.35 -17.22 -0.89
N ASN A 114 3.25 -16.91 -0.21
CA ASN A 114 2.78 -15.55 0.01
C ASN A 114 3.54 -14.93 1.19
N ILE A 115 4.70 -14.33 0.89
CA ILE A 115 5.52 -13.66 1.90
C ILE A 115 4.71 -12.49 2.49
N PRO A 116 4.56 -12.40 3.83
CA PRO A 116 3.75 -11.36 4.45
C PRO A 116 4.33 -9.97 4.22
N THR A 117 3.50 -8.94 4.35
CA THR A 117 3.98 -7.57 4.40
C THR A 117 4.79 -7.37 5.68
N ILE A 118 6.03 -6.93 5.55
CA ILE A 118 6.96 -6.69 6.65
C ILE A 118 6.82 -5.23 7.06
N ILE A 119 6.48 -4.98 8.32
CA ILE A 119 6.28 -3.63 8.85
C ILE A 119 7.21 -3.44 10.04
N GLY A 120 7.92 -2.32 10.07
CA GLY A 120 8.79 -1.95 11.18
C GLY A 120 8.85 -0.45 11.39
N ARG A 121 9.55 -0.04 12.45
CA ARG A 121 9.79 1.36 12.77
C ARG A 121 11.26 1.56 13.11
N VAL A 122 11.81 2.70 12.72
CA VAL A 122 13.17 3.11 13.08
C VAL A 122 13.11 4.38 13.92
N PHE A 123 13.82 4.37 15.04
CA PHE A 123 13.95 5.49 15.98
C PHE A 123 15.42 5.87 16.12
N ASN A 124 15.65 7.12 16.51
CA ASN A 124 16.96 7.54 17.00
C ASN A 124 17.15 6.96 18.41
N GLY A 125 18.23 6.22 18.61
CA GLY A 125 18.54 5.56 19.87
C GLY A 125 18.92 6.50 21.01
N GLY A 126 19.35 7.73 20.71
CA GLY A 126 19.74 8.73 21.71
C GLY A 126 18.57 9.54 22.27
N ASN A 127 17.53 9.82 21.46
CA ASN A 127 16.40 10.67 21.87
C ASN A 127 15.02 10.02 21.69
N PHE A 128 14.94 8.80 21.15
CA PHE A 128 13.70 8.06 20.90
C PHE A 128 12.72 8.72 19.91
N GLU A 129 13.15 9.75 19.19
CA GLU A 129 12.33 10.34 18.13
C GLU A 129 12.30 9.40 16.90
N PRO A 130 11.16 9.32 16.19
CA PRO A 130 11.09 8.55 14.96
C PRO A 130 12.05 9.11 13.91
N MET A 131 12.79 8.23 13.23
CA MET A 131 13.66 8.64 12.14
C MET A 131 12.84 9.10 10.93
N SER A 132 13.34 10.10 10.22
CA SER A 132 12.79 10.56 8.95
C SER A 132 13.92 10.95 8.00
N GLU A 133 13.62 11.00 6.70
CA GLU A 133 14.56 11.34 5.63
C GLU A 133 15.76 10.39 5.49
N ILE A 134 15.66 9.17 6.02
CA ILE A 134 16.68 8.12 5.92
C ILE A 134 16.27 7.01 4.96
N GLU A 135 17.25 6.24 4.49
CA GLU A 135 17.00 5.08 3.63
C GLU A 135 16.91 3.80 4.47
N VAL A 136 15.85 3.03 4.25
CA VAL A 136 15.66 1.70 4.82
C VAL A 136 15.53 0.71 3.66
N SER A 137 16.24 -0.40 3.72
CA SER A 137 16.22 -1.45 2.69
C SER A 137 15.84 -2.78 3.31
N LEU A 138 15.08 -3.59 2.57
CA LEU A 138 14.92 -5.00 2.85
C LEU A 138 15.83 -5.81 1.95
N LEU A 139 16.73 -6.58 2.53
CA LEU A 139 17.64 -7.46 1.82
C LEU A 139 17.19 -8.91 1.94
N ARG A 140 17.44 -9.68 0.89
CA ARG A 140 17.36 -11.13 0.88
C ARG A 140 18.72 -11.68 0.42
N GLY A 141 19.44 -12.31 1.35
CA GLY A 141 20.85 -12.61 1.14
C GLY A 141 21.67 -11.31 0.98
N SER A 142 22.37 -11.16 -0.15
CA SER A 142 23.19 -9.99 -0.45
C SER A 142 22.52 -8.92 -1.32
N SER A 143 21.31 -9.18 -1.84
CA SER A 143 20.59 -8.26 -2.74
C SER A 143 19.33 -7.68 -2.09
N THR A 144 18.82 -6.59 -2.65
CA THR A 144 17.51 -6.04 -2.29
C THR A 144 16.40 -7.01 -2.66
N ALA A 145 15.49 -7.26 -1.72
CA ALA A 145 14.31 -8.09 -1.96
C ALA A 145 13.43 -7.46 -3.06
N GLU A 146 13.02 -8.26 -4.04
CA GLU A 146 12.07 -7.84 -5.07
C GLU A 146 10.68 -7.64 -4.45
N MET A 147 10.08 -6.49 -4.71
CA MET A 147 8.76 -6.12 -4.18
C MET A 147 7.65 -6.58 -5.14
N ILE A 148 6.44 -6.72 -4.61
CA ILE A 148 5.28 -7.18 -5.39
C ILE A 148 4.96 -6.28 -6.59
N ASP A 149 5.12 -4.96 -6.42
CA ASP A 149 4.97 -3.96 -7.47
C ASP A 149 5.70 -2.65 -7.09
N ALA A 150 5.65 -1.65 -7.97
CA ALA A 150 6.34 -0.38 -7.82
C ALA A 150 5.76 0.57 -6.74
N ASN A 151 4.56 0.28 -6.21
CA ASN A 151 4.00 1.02 -5.07
C ASN A 151 4.70 0.65 -3.76
N TRP A 152 5.36 -0.51 -3.72
CA TRP A 152 6.17 -0.96 -2.59
C TRP A 152 7.64 -0.76 -2.94
N GLN A 153 8.21 0.34 -2.47
CA GLN A 153 9.57 0.71 -2.81
C GLN A 153 10.58 -0.03 -1.93
N ASN A 154 11.69 -0.45 -2.55
CA ASN A 154 12.85 -1.00 -1.84
C ASN A 154 14.12 -0.66 -2.64
N PRO A 155 15.01 0.20 -2.14
CA PRO A 155 14.98 0.89 -0.85
C PRO A 155 13.78 1.83 -0.66
N TYR A 156 13.34 2.00 0.59
CA TYR A 156 12.30 2.95 0.98
C TYR A 156 12.93 4.14 1.72
N ARG A 157 12.61 5.36 1.28
CA ARG A 157 13.00 6.57 2.00
C ARG A 157 11.92 6.94 3.01
N LEU A 158 12.26 6.91 4.30
CA LEU A 158 11.35 7.35 5.36
C LEU A 158 11.03 8.83 5.17
N VAL A 159 9.75 9.17 5.27
CA VAL A 159 9.26 10.56 5.17
C VAL A 159 8.68 10.98 6.52
N ALA A 160 8.76 12.27 6.85
CA ALA A 160 8.45 12.77 8.20
C ALA A 160 7.04 12.39 8.72
N ASN A 161 6.05 12.24 7.82
CA ASN A 161 4.66 11.94 8.19
C ASN A 161 4.37 10.44 8.39
N THR A 162 5.35 9.55 8.32
CA THR A 162 5.16 8.11 8.61
C THR A 162 5.59 7.70 10.02
N ALA A 163 6.02 8.65 10.86
CA ALA A 163 6.46 8.40 12.24
C ALA A 163 7.47 7.25 12.33
N GLY A 164 8.49 7.27 11.46
CA GLY A 164 9.55 6.25 11.40
C GLY A 164 9.12 4.90 10.84
N THR A 165 7.86 4.76 10.39
CA THR A 165 7.31 3.50 9.88
C THR A 165 7.77 3.25 8.45
N PHE A 166 8.26 2.03 8.19
CA PHE A 166 8.48 1.49 6.86
C PHE A 166 7.65 0.22 6.66
N SER A 167 7.39 -0.09 5.40
CA SER A 167 6.70 -1.32 5.03
C SER A 167 7.22 -1.86 3.70
N PHE A 168 7.52 -3.15 3.67
CA PHE A 168 7.94 -3.86 2.47
C PHE A 168 6.97 -5.00 2.20
N TRP A 169 6.61 -5.19 0.94
CA TRP A 169 5.83 -6.35 0.55
C TRP A 169 6.57 -7.14 -0.53
N PRO A 170 7.37 -8.14 -0.11
CA PRO A 170 8.12 -8.97 -1.04
C PRO A 170 7.19 -9.71 -2.01
N LYS A 171 7.66 -9.87 -3.23
CA LYS A 171 6.95 -10.60 -4.28
C LYS A 171 6.75 -12.08 -3.88
N PRO A 172 5.55 -12.67 -4.11
CA PRO A 172 5.34 -14.09 -3.88
C PRO A 172 6.26 -14.98 -4.71
N GLU A 173 6.58 -16.17 -4.19
CA GLU A 173 7.44 -17.14 -4.87
C GLU A 173 6.72 -18.44 -5.17
N ALA A 174 6.98 -19.03 -6.34
CA ALA A 174 6.41 -20.33 -6.67
C ALA A 174 6.87 -21.42 -5.69
N ALA A 175 5.94 -22.25 -5.26
CA ALA A 175 6.17 -23.42 -4.42
C ALA A 175 6.05 -24.72 -5.23
N GLY A 176 6.50 -25.84 -4.67
CA GLY A 176 6.36 -27.16 -5.30
C GLY A 176 4.96 -27.75 -5.12
N GLY A 177 4.30 -27.42 -4.00
CA GLY A 177 2.94 -27.85 -3.66
C GLY A 177 2.32 -26.96 -2.61
N VAL A 178 1.00 -27.07 -2.43
CA VAL A 178 0.24 -26.33 -1.39
C VAL A 178 0.52 -26.93 -0.02
N GLY A 179 0.70 -26.08 1.00
CA GLY A 179 1.04 -26.50 2.36
C GLY A 179 2.52 -26.81 2.60
N GLU A 180 3.38 -26.65 1.59
CA GLU A 180 4.84 -26.65 1.77
C GLU A 180 5.21 -25.49 2.70
N THR A 181 6.09 -25.72 3.68
CA THR A 181 6.59 -24.66 4.55
C THR A 181 8.05 -24.39 4.23
N ARG A 182 8.40 -23.11 4.04
CA ARG A 182 9.76 -22.65 3.79
C ARG A 182 10.08 -21.47 4.70
N LYS A 183 11.31 -21.42 5.20
CA LYS A 183 11.85 -20.26 5.90
C LYS A 183 12.45 -19.27 4.91
N PHE A 184 12.12 -18.00 5.09
CA PHE A 184 12.64 -16.90 4.30
C PHE A 184 13.49 -15.99 5.18
N ASP A 185 14.77 -15.86 4.85
CA ASP A 185 15.72 -15.06 5.59
C ASP A 185 15.81 -13.66 4.99
N PHE A 186 15.67 -12.66 5.84
CA PHE A 186 15.73 -11.25 5.45
C PHE A 186 16.63 -10.47 6.39
N ALA A 187 17.10 -9.33 5.90
CA ALA A 187 17.71 -8.31 6.74
C ALA A 187 17.10 -6.94 6.44
N VAL A 188 16.68 -6.21 7.48
CA VAL A 188 16.42 -4.78 7.35
C VAL A 188 17.74 -4.05 7.58
N VAL A 189 18.06 -3.13 6.67
CA VAL A 189 19.22 -2.24 6.77
C VAL A 189 18.76 -0.80 6.76
N ALA A 190 19.14 -0.01 7.76
CA ALA A 190 18.84 1.41 7.83
C ALA A 190 20.13 2.22 7.81
N ARG A 191 20.18 3.26 6.97
CA ARG A 191 21.35 4.14 6.79
C ARG A 191 20.95 5.60 6.96
N ALA A 192 21.68 6.28 7.84
CA ALA A 192 21.50 7.70 8.10
C ALA A 192 22.87 8.38 8.25
N PRO A 193 23.08 9.57 7.64
CA PRO A 193 24.30 10.34 7.88
C PRO A 193 24.49 10.63 9.37
N GLY A 194 25.69 10.37 9.90
CA GLY A 194 26.00 10.57 11.32
C GLY A 194 25.54 9.45 12.27
N PHE A 195 25.12 8.30 11.73
CA PHE A 195 24.75 7.11 12.49
C PHE A 195 25.51 5.87 11.97
N GLU A 196 25.67 4.88 12.83
CA GLU A 196 26.14 3.55 12.42
C GLU A 196 25.08 2.84 11.56
N GLU A 197 25.50 2.04 10.57
CA GLU A 197 24.57 1.22 9.79
C GLU A 197 23.89 0.21 10.72
N LEU A 198 22.57 0.30 10.83
CA LEU A 198 21.79 -0.74 11.50
C LEU A 198 21.54 -1.88 10.51
N ARG A 199 21.80 -3.11 10.95
CA ARG A 199 21.43 -4.34 10.24
C ARG A 199 20.73 -5.33 11.17
N HIS A 200 19.46 -5.61 10.89
CA HIS A 200 18.63 -6.52 11.68
C HIS A 200 18.21 -7.74 10.84
N PHE A 201 18.68 -8.93 11.21
CA PHE A 201 18.35 -10.20 10.55
C PHE A 201 17.13 -10.88 11.20
N PHE A 202 16.28 -11.48 10.39
CA PHE A 202 15.11 -12.23 10.84
C PHE A 202 14.68 -13.29 9.82
N GLU A 203 13.97 -14.31 10.30
CA GLU A 203 13.41 -15.39 9.49
C GLU A 203 11.89 -15.37 9.55
N ILE A 204 11.22 -15.65 8.43
CA ILE A 204 9.77 -15.82 8.36
C ILE A 204 9.45 -17.23 7.83
N PRO A 205 8.81 -18.11 8.63
CA PRO A 205 8.24 -19.33 8.09
C PRO A 205 6.96 -19.00 7.32
N VAL A 206 6.89 -19.42 6.06
CA VAL A 206 5.73 -19.22 5.18
C VAL A 206 5.25 -20.57 4.67
N ALA A 207 3.95 -20.84 4.85
CA ALA A 207 3.27 -21.97 4.23
C ALA A 207 2.71 -21.54 2.87
N SER A 208 2.84 -22.39 1.85
CA SER A 208 2.34 -22.10 0.52
C SER A 208 0.82 -22.25 0.40
N GLU A 209 0.20 -21.37 -0.38
CA GLU A 209 -1.23 -21.34 -0.67
C GLU A 209 -1.49 -21.57 -2.16
N ALA A 210 -2.73 -21.89 -2.55
CA ALA A 210 -3.07 -22.25 -3.94
C ALA A 210 -3.14 -21.06 -4.93
N VAL A 211 -3.04 -19.82 -4.43
CA VAL A 211 -3.16 -18.59 -5.23
C VAL A 211 -2.19 -17.55 -4.67
N ALA A 212 -1.58 -16.76 -5.57
CA ALA A 212 -0.77 -15.62 -5.17
C ALA A 212 -1.63 -14.54 -4.49
N ALA A 213 -1.20 -14.07 -3.32
CA ALA A 213 -1.85 -12.97 -2.63
C ALA A 213 -1.44 -11.62 -3.24
N LEU A 214 -2.32 -11.04 -4.07
CA LEU A 214 -2.10 -9.75 -4.73
C LEU A 214 -2.79 -8.57 -4.03
N SER A 215 -3.55 -8.82 -2.96
CA SER A 215 -4.18 -7.78 -2.14
C SER A 215 -3.58 -7.73 -0.73
N PHE A 216 -3.34 -6.50 -0.26
CA PHE A 216 -2.82 -6.27 1.08
C PHE A 216 -3.83 -6.73 2.13
N SER A 217 -3.35 -7.42 3.17
CA SER A 217 -4.18 -7.84 4.30
C SER A 217 -3.41 -7.67 5.61
N MET A 218 -4.06 -7.02 6.58
CA MET A 218 -3.52 -6.88 7.94
C MET A 218 -3.25 -8.23 8.62
N GLN A 219 -3.97 -9.29 8.23
CA GLN A 219 -3.78 -10.64 8.76
C GLN A 219 -2.49 -11.29 8.24
N ARG A 220 -1.96 -10.83 7.10
CA ARG A 220 -0.70 -11.27 6.49
C ARG A 220 0.39 -10.23 6.68
N THR A 221 0.56 -9.76 7.91
CA THR A 221 1.63 -8.82 8.27
C THR A 221 2.60 -9.48 9.25
N PHE A 222 3.89 -9.22 9.03
CA PHE A 222 4.97 -9.57 9.95
C PHE A 222 5.52 -8.28 10.55
N LYS A 223 5.32 -8.10 11.86
CA LYS A 223 5.76 -6.90 12.57
C LYS A 223 7.13 -7.12 13.18
N LEU A 224 8.07 -6.28 12.82
CA LEU A 224 9.39 -6.21 13.43
C LEU A 224 9.32 -5.50 14.79
N PRO A 225 10.26 -5.80 15.71
CA PRO A 225 10.47 -4.94 16.88
C PRO A 225 10.88 -3.53 16.43
N ASP A 226 10.74 -2.57 17.33
CA ASP A 226 11.27 -1.23 17.09
C ASP A 226 12.80 -1.28 16.95
N LEU A 227 13.29 -0.62 15.91
CA LEU A 227 14.69 -0.57 15.55
C LEU A 227 15.28 0.78 15.97
N TYR A 228 16.53 0.79 16.41
CA TYR A 228 17.21 1.98 16.92
C TYR A 228 18.53 2.20 16.19
N LEU A 229 18.72 3.41 15.67
CA LEU A 229 19.99 3.87 15.11
C LEU A 229 20.76 4.68 16.15
N PHE A 230 22.03 4.36 16.35
CA PHE A 230 22.91 5.09 17.26
C PHE A 230 23.98 5.86 16.48
N PRO A 231 24.39 7.05 16.94
CA PRO A 231 25.60 7.71 16.45
C PRO A 231 26.82 6.80 16.60
N PRO A 232 27.87 6.97 15.79
CA PRO A 232 29.16 6.31 16.03
C PRO A 232 29.59 6.56 17.46
N GLY A 233 30.01 5.52 18.17
CA GLY A 233 30.62 5.70 19.48
C GLY A 233 31.80 6.67 19.39
N GLU A 234 31.95 7.58 20.36
CA GLU A 234 33.24 8.21 20.58
C GLU A 234 34.18 7.08 20.99
N GLU A 235 35.18 6.75 20.14
CA GLU A 235 36.32 5.98 20.61
C GLU A 235 36.94 6.82 21.74
N GLU A 236 36.79 6.36 22.99
CA GLU A 236 37.59 6.88 24.10
C GLU A 236 39.05 6.54 23.73
N ASP A 237 39.76 7.54 23.21
CA ASP A 237 41.22 7.53 23.06
C ASP A 237 41.83 7.38 24.47
N ASP A 238 42.09 6.13 24.89
CA ASP A 238 42.87 5.77 26.09
C ASP A 238 44.35 6.22 25.99
#